data_AF-A0A1Q4Z882-F1
#
_entry.id   AF-A0A1Q4Z882-F1
#
_cell.length_a   1.000
_cell.length_b   1.000
_cell.length_c   1.000
_cell.angle_alpha   90.00
_cell.angle_beta   90.00
_cell.angle_gamma   90.00
#
_symmetry.space_group_name_H-M   'P 1'
#
loop_
_entity.id
_entity.type
_entity.pdbx_description
1 polymer ?
#
loop_
_entity_poly.entity_id
_entity_poly.type
_entity_poly.pdbx_seq_one_letter_code
_entity_poly.pdbx_strand_id
1 'polypeptide(L)'
;MSDHDGYDSRFSLTAVDEPALTETGVMLMGLDAERLLAGLGLATLADDPAQVALAVDRVRHDVPAFPGFDALVDVGARHWRSTRAVIAAAGSRPPAPASLRRAWDETLRMLTYCDLGDSGSATIAHLAACWLRQEEIDRFARRPALTGS
;
A
#
# COMPACT_ATOMS: atom_id res chain seq x y z
N MET A 1 -39.61 -10.02 -19.04
CA MET A 1 -38.93 -9.87 -17.74
C MET A 1 -37.53 -10.38 -17.95
N SER A 2 -36.56 -9.48 -18.13
CA SER A 2 -35.17 -9.84 -18.34
C SER A 2 -34.46 -9.74 -16.98
N ASP A 3 -34.00 -10.89 -16.49
CA ASP A 3 -33.12 -10.98 -15.33
C ASP A 3 -31.77 -10.35 -15.70
N HIS A 4 -31.54 -9.14 -15.19
CA HIS A 4 -30.26 -8.47 -15.29
C HIS A 4 -29.41 -8.97 -14.12
N ASP A 5 -28.76 -10.12 -14.33
CA ASP A 5 -27.78 -10.65 -13.38
C ASP A 5 -26.68 -9.59 -13.17
N GLY A 6 -26.49 -9.21 -11.90
CA GLY A 6 -25.65 -8.11 -11.47
C GLY A 6 -24.19 -8.30 -11.85
N TYR A 7 -23.79 -7.76 -13.00
CA TYR A 7 -22.40 -7.67 -13.39
C TYR A 7 -21.65 -6.71 -12.45
N ASP A 8 -20.83 -7.27 -11.56
CA ASP A 8 -19.96 -6.49 -10.66
C ASP A 8 -18.76 -5.94 -11.43
N SER A 9 -18.89 -4.70 -11.90
CA SER A 9 -17.86 -4.00 -12.69
C SER A 9 -16.54 -3.79 -11.94
N ARG A 10 -16.49 -4.05 -10.62
CA ARG A 10 -15.24 -4.05 -9.85
C ARG A 10 -14.27 -5.15 -10.29
N PHE A 11 -14.78 -6.22 -10.90
CA PHE A 11 -14.01 -7.40 -11.30
C PHE A 11 -13.97 -7.62 -12.82
N SER A 12 -14.28 -6.61 -13.64
CA SER A 12 -14.13 -6.72 -15.10
C SER A 12 -12.70 -7.14 -15.47
N LEU A 13 -12.61 -8.13 -16.36
CA LEU A 13 -11.35 -8.60 -16.95
C LEU A 13 -10.70 -7.49 -17.78
N THR A 14 -9.37 -7.42 -17.70
CA THR A 14 -8.51 -6.36 -18.24
C THR A 14 -8.31 -6.44 -19.75
N ALA A 15 -7.91 -5.31 -20.34
CA ALA A 15 -7.20 -5.30 -21.61
C ALA A 15 -5.77 -5.83 -21.39
N VAL A 16 -5.26 -6.60 -22.34
CA VAL A 16 -3.96 -7.30 -22.26
C VAL A 16 -2.76 -6.35 -22.09
N ASP A 17 -2.95 -5.06 -22.36
CA ASP A 17 -1.89 -4.04 -22.37
C ASP A 17 -1.74 -3.23 -21.06
N GLU A 18 -2.37 -3.65 -19.95
CA GLU A 18 -2.21 -2.91 -18.69
C GLU A 18 -0.80 -3.08 -18.08
N PRO A 19 -0.20 -2.00 -17.51
CA PRO A 19 1.13 -2.07 -16.91
C PRO A 19 1.22 -3.05 -15.73
N ALA A 20 2.34 -3.76 -15.59
CA ALA A 20 2.59 -4.71 -14.50
C ALA A 20 2.45 -4.09 -13.08
N LEU A 21 2.65 -2.78 -12.96
CA LEU A 21 2.49 -2.05 -11.70
C LEU A 21 1.01 -1.99 -11.26
N THR A 22 0.07 -2.07 -12.19
CA THR A 22 -1.37 -2.08 -11.88
C THR A 22 -1.78 -3.39 -11.23
N GLU A 23 -1.30 -4.54 -11.72
CA GLU A 23 -1.53 -5.85 -11.11
C GLU A 23 -0.84 -5.96 -9.74
N THR A 24 0.36 -5.37 -9.59
CA THR A 24 1.02 -5.22 -8.28
C THR A 24 0.15 -4.41 -7.31
N GLY A 25 -0.50 -3.34 -7.79
CA GLY A 25 -1.45 -2.56 -7.00
C GLY A 25 -2.64 -3.38 -6.51
N VAL A 26 -3.24 -4.21 -7.38
CA VAL A 26 -4.32 -5.12 -7.00
C VAL A 26 -3.86 -6.11 -5.92
N MET A 27 -2.66 -6.68 -6.07
CA MET A 27 -2.09 -7.59 -5.06
C MET A 27 -1.89 -6.89 -3.71
N LEU A 28 -1.28 -5.70 -3.68
CA LEU A 28 -1.04 -4.94 -2.46
C LEU A 28 -2.35 -4.57 -1.76
N MET A 29 -3.38 -4.24 -2.52
CA MET A 29 -4.71 -3.92 -1.98
C MET A 29 -5.40 -5.11 -1.31
N GLY A 30 -4.95 -6.35 -1.57
CA GLY A 30 -5.40 -7.56 -0.87
C GLY A 30 -4.69 -7.86 0.44
N LEU A 31 -3.61 -7.14 0.79
CA LEU A 31 -2.89 -7.33 2.06
C LEU A 31 -3.69 -6.74 3.23
N ASP A 32 -3.37 -7.10 4.48
CA ASP A 32 -3.92 -6.41 5.66
C ASP A 32 -3.08 -5.17 6.03
N ALA A 33 -3.60 -4.34 6.94
CA ALA A 33 -2.94 -3.09 7.33
C ALA A 33 -1.53 -3.32 7.91
N GLU A 34 -1.33 -4.38 8.69
CA GLU A 34 -0.03 -4.71 9.28
C GLU A 34 0.98 -5.10 8.19
N ARG A 35 0.58 -5.94 7.23
CA ARG A 35 1.42 -6.29 6.08
C ARG A 35 1.74 -5.08 5.20
N LEU A 36 0.80 -4.17 4.99
CA LEU A 36 1.04 -2.92 4.26
C LEU A 36 2.05 -2.03 4.97
N LEU A 37 1.93 -1.88 6.30
CA LEU A 37 2.89 -1.12 7.11
C LEU A 37 4.27 -1.80 7.12
N ALA A 38 4.34 -3.12 7.34
CA ALA A 38 5.60 -3.86 7.26
C ALA A 38 6.26 -3.70 5.89
N GLY A 39 5.48 -3.76 4.81
CA GLY A 39 5.95 -3.51 3.45
C GLY A 39 6.48 -2.10 3.26
N LEU A 40 5.78 -1.08 3.76
CA LEU A 40 6.27 0.31 3.73
C LEU A 40 7.56 0.51 4.54
N GLY A 41 7.74 -0.26 5.63
CA GLY A 41 8.96 -0.27 6.42
C GLY A 41 10.14 -0.94 5.72
N LEU A 42 9.89 -1.94 4.89
CA LEU A 42 10.90 -2.68 4.12
C LEU A 42 11.21 -2.02 2.77
N ALA A 43 10.25 -1.30 2.17
CA ALA A 43 10.31 -0.76 0.82
C ALA A 43 11.38 0.33 0.60
N THR A 44 12.03 0.81 1.65
CA THR A 44 13.21 1.70 1.55
C THR A 44 14.49 0.95 1.20
N LEU A 45 14.47 -0.39 1.27
CA LEU A 45 15.63 -1.27 1.04
C LEU A 45 15.52 -2.07 -0.26
N ALA A 46 14.44 -1.90 -1.03
CA ALA A 46 14.18 -2.65 -2.25
C ALA A 46 13.41 -1.79 -3.26
N ASP A 47 13.60 -2.07 -4.55
CA ASP A 47 12.94 -1.32 -5.62
C ASP A 47 11.67 -1.99 -6.14
N ASP A 48 11.56 -3.32 -6.03
CA ASP A 48 10.42 -4.09 -6.54
C ASP A 48 9.33 -4.28 -5.46
N PRO A 49 8.13 -3.70 -5.65
CA PRO A 49 7.05 -3.83 -4.68
C PRO A 49 6.53 -5.26 -4.48
N ALA A 50 6.55 -6.11 -5.53
CA ALA A 50 6.09 -7.49 -5.40
C ALA A 50 7.07 -8.33 -4.56
N GLN A 51 8.37 -8.09 -4.72
CA GLN A 51 9.40 -8.72 -3.88
C GLN A 51 9.28 -8.29 -2.41
N VAL A 52 8.96 -7.02 -2.15
CA VAL A 52 8.70 -6.54 -0.78
C VAL A 52 7.51 -7.28 -0.17
N ALA A 53 6.40 -7.41 -0.90
CA ALA A 53 5.22 -8.15 -0.40
C ALA A 53 5.54 -9.62 -0.08
N LEU A 54 6.30 -10.30 -0.94
CA LEU A 54 6.76 -11.67 -0.70
C LEU A 54 7.70 -11.78 0.51
N ALA A 55 8.61 -10.82 0.68
CA ALA A 55 9.52 -10.78 1.81
C ALA A 55 8.74 -10.61 3.13
N VAL A 56 7.79 -9.66 3.17
CA VAL A 56 6.90 -9.45 4.33
C VAL A 56 6.15 -10.73 4.70
N ASP A 57 5.62 -11.45 3.70
CA ASP A 57 4.91 -12.71 3.95
C ASP A 57 5.84 -13.78 4.55
N ARG A 58 7.07 -13.90 4.06
CA ARG A 58 8.09 -14.79 4.66
C ARG A 58 8.41 -14.42 6.10
N VAL A 59 8.64 -13.14 6.39
CA VAL A 59 8.96 -12.68 7.76
C VAL A 59 7.79 -12.96 8.71
N ARG A 60 6.53 -12.81 8.24
CA ARG A 60 5.34 -13.14 9.01
C ARG A 60 5.22 -14.63 9.34
N HIS A 61 5.75 -15.50 8.49
CA HIS A 61 5.74 -16.94 8.67
C HIS A 61 6.99 -17.48 9.39
N ASP A 62 7.58 -16.65 10.27
CA ASP A 62 8.73 -16.97 11.12
C ASP A 62 9.97 -17.46 10.36
N VAL A 63 10.11 -17.09 9.08
CA VAL A 63 11.38 -17.25 8.39
C VAL A 63 12.36 -16.26 9.04
N PRO A 64 13.52 -16.72 9.56
CA PRO A 64 14.45 -15.85 10.26
C PRO A 64 14.82 -14.64 9.41
N ALA A 65 14.40 -13.46 9.86
CA ALA A 65 14.66 -12.18 9.21
C ALA A 65 15.03 -11.14 10.26
N PHE A 66 16.01 -10.31 9.94
CA PHE A 66 16.37 -9.14 10.73
C PHE A 66 16.20 -7.89 9.86
N PRO A 67 15.31 -6.96 10.21
CA PRO A 67 14.41 -6.95 11.39
C PRO A 67 13.21 -7.91 11.26
N GLY A 68 12.63 -8.30 12.39
CA GLY A 68 11.40 -9.11 12.44
C GLY A 68 10.13 -8.33 12.07
N PHE A 69 9.00 -9.02 11.95
CA PHE A 69 7.74 -8.46 11.42
C PHE A 69 7.28 -7.22 12.19
N ASP A 70 7.20 -7.28 13.52
CA ASP A 70 6.75 -6.14 14.34
C ASP A 70 7.64 -4.91 14.19
N ALA A 71 8.95 -5.11 14.09
CA ALA A 71 9.90 -4.02 13.88
C ALA A 71 9.72 -3.39 12.49
N LEU A 72 9.38 -4.17 11.45
CA LEU A 72 9.03 -3.64 10.14
C LEU A 72 7.73 -2.82 10.19
N VAL A 73 6.69 -3.32 10.90
CA VAL A 73 5.43 -2.58 11.10
C VAL A 73 5.70 -1.24 11.78
N ASP A 74 6.54 -1.21 12.81
CA ASP A 74 6.90 0.01 13.53
C ASP A 74 7.65 1.03 12.66
N VAL A 75 8.60 0.57 11.84
CA VAL A 75 9.29 1.42 10.86
C VAL A 75 8.28 1.97 9.85
N GLY A 76 7.41 1.11 9.32
CA GLY A 76 6.35 1.50 8.39
C GLY A 76 5.38 2.52 8.98
N ALA A 77 4.97 2.34 10.23
CA ALA A 77 4.08 3.26 10.93
C ALA A 77 4.71 4.65 11.14
N ARG A 78 6.02 4.71 11.42
CA ARG A 78 6.77 5.98 11.46
C ARG A 78 6.84 6.63 10.08
N HIS A 79 7.16 5.82 9.06
CA HIS A 79 7.27 6.30 7.69
C HIS A 79 5.93 6.86 7.19
N TRP A 80 4.84 6.10 7.37
CA TRP A 80 3.48 6.52 7.06
C TRP A 80 3.12 7.86 7.70
N ARG A 81 3.35 8.02 9.01
CA ARG A 81 3.03 9.28 9.71
C ARG A 81 3.78 10.48 9.13
N SER A 82 5.04 10.28 8.73
CA SER A 82 5.86 11.32 8.10
C SER A 82 5.31 11.73 6.73
N THR A 83 5.07 10.75 5.84
CA THR A 83 4.65 11.01 4.45
C THR A 83 3.18 11.42 4.36
N ARG A 84 2.31 10.88 5.20
CA ARG A 84 0.88 11.24 5.25
C ARG A 84 0.67 12.72 5.54
N ALA A 85 1.52 13.34 6.36
CA ALA A 85 1.47 14.78 6.60
C ALA A 85 1.79 15.59 5.33
N VAL A 86 2.78 15.14 4.56
CA VAL A 86 3.18 15.75 3.28
C VAL A 86 2.08 15.63 2.24
N ILE A 87 1.52 14.41 2.06
CA ILE A 87 0.45 14.16 1.08
C ILE A 87 -0.81 14.99 1.45
N ALA A 88 -1.16 15.07 2.73
CA ALA A 88 -2.29 15.89 3.17
C ALA A 88 -2.05 17.40 2.94
N ALA A 89 -0.81 17.88 3.12
CA ALA A 89 -0.45 19.27 2.86
C ALA A 89 -0.54 19.65 1.37
N ALA A 90 -0.36 18.69 0.46
CA ALA A 90 -0.58 18.87 -0.98
C ALA A 90 -2.07 19.03 -1.36
N GLY A 91 -3.00 18.97 -0.39
CA GLY A 91 -4.45 19.09 -0.62
C GLY A 91 -5.09 17.84 -1.23
N SER A 92 -4.35 16.72 -1.25
CA SER A 92 -4.80 15.47 -1.84
C SER A 92 -5.92 14.85 -1.02
N ARG A 93 -6.99 14.42 -1.70
CA ARG A 93 -8.07 13.59 -1.13
C ARG A 93 -8.01 12.21 -1.79
N PRO A 94 -8.27 11.11 -1.07
CA PRO A 94 -8.40 9.82 -1.73
C PRO A 94 -9.49 9.88 -2.81
N PRO A 95 -9.24 9.28 -3.99
CA PRO A 95 -10.24 9.26 -5.06
C PRO A 95 -11.54 8.60 -4.58
N ALA A 96 -12.67 9.05 -5.13
CA ALA A 96 -13.98 8.44 -4.87
C ALA A 96 -14.00 6.98 -5.37
N PRO A 97 -14.94 6.13 -4.91
CA PRO A 97 -14.98 4.72 -5.29
C PRO A 97 -15.29 4.54 -6.79
N ALA A 98 -14.24 4.57 -7.60
CA ALA A 98 -14.19 4.08 -8.97
C ALA A 98 -13.57 2.66 -8.99
N SER A 99 -13.31 2.11 -10.18
CA SER A 99 -12.55 0.85 -10.28
C SER A 99 -11.23 0.97 -9.51
N LEU A 100 -10.87 -0.09 -8.77
CA LEU A 100 -9.66 -0.13 -7.94
C LEU A 100 -8.41 0.29 -8.72
N ARG A 101 -8.32 -0.15 -9.97
CA ARG A 101 -7.27 0.20 -10.93
C ARG A 101 -7.17 1.69 -11.21
N ARG A 102 -8.31 2.36 -11.40
CA ARG A 102 -8.34 3.80 -11.63
C ARG A 102 -7.92 4.58 -10.38
N ALA A 103 -8.42 4.15 -9.21
CA ALA A 103 -8.03 4.74 -7.93
C ALA A 103 -6.51 4.59 -7.67
N TRP A 104 -5.95 3.44 -8.05
CA TRP A 104 -4.52 3.17 -8.01
C TRP A 104 -3.72 4.11 -8.91
N ASP A 105 -4.07 4.18 -10.21
CA ASP A 105 -3.40 5.05 -11.17
C ASP A 105 -3.47 6.53 -10.79
N GLU A 106 -4.63 7.00 -10.34
CA GLU A 106 -4.82 8.37 -9.87
C GLU A 106 -3.97 8.65 -8.62
N THR A 107 -3.85 7.68 -7.71
CA THR A 107 -3.01 7.80 -6.52
C THR A 107 -1.53 7.85 -6.89
N LEU A 108 -1.05 6.97 -7.77
CA LEU A 108 0.34 6.98 -8.22
C LEU A 108 0.69 8.32 -8.89
N ARG A 109 -0.17 8.83 -9.77
CA ARG A 109 0.02 10.15 -10.40
C ARG A 109 0.02 11.27 -9.37
N MET A 110 -0.85 11.22 -8.36
CA MET A 110 -0.87 12.22 -7.30
C MET A 110 0.45 12.22 -6.50
N LEU A 111 0.99 11.04 -6.19
CA LEU A 111 2.25 10.92 -5.43
C LEU A 111 3.46 11.47 -6.21
N THR A 112 3.45 11.49 -7.55
CA THR A 112 4.55 12.12 -8.32
C THR A 112 4.63 13.64 -8.14
N TYR A 113 3.58 14.27 -7.61
CA TYR A 113 3.57 15.71 -7.30
C TYR A 113 3.85 16.02 -5.82
N CYS A 114 4.00 14.98 -4.98
CA CYS A 114 4.33 15.14 -3.57
C CYS A 114 5.84 15.16 -3.37
N ASP A 115 6.35 16.00 -2.46
CA ASP A 115 7.76 16.01 -2.07
C ASP A 115 8.05 14.86 -1.10
N LEU A 116 8.22 13.66 -1.66
CA LEU A 116 8.47 12.42 -0.92
C LEU A 116 9.97 12.06 -0.88
N GLY A 117 10.85 13.01 -1.24
CA GLY A 117 12.28 12.76 -1.44
C GLY A 117 12.57 11.73 -2.54
N ASP A 118 13.76 11.12 -2.50
CA ASP A 118 14.21 10.09 -3.45
C ASP A 118 13.58 8.72 -3.17
N SER A 119 12.24 8.67 -3.12
CA SER A 119 11.48 7.44 -2.87
C SER A 119 11.48 6.51 -4.10
N GLY A 120 11.99 5.29 -3.93
CA GLY A 120 11.97 4.24 -4.95
C GLY A 120 10.57 3.68 -5.26
N SER A 121 10.45 2.89 -6.33
CA SER A 121 9.17 2.36 -6.82
C SER A 121 8.42 1.51 -5.80
N ALA A 122 9.12 0.70 -5.00
CA ALA A 122 8.48 -0.09 -3.95
C ALA A 122 7.86 0.80 -2.87
N THR A 123 8.55 1.87 -2.49
CA THR A 123 8.08 2.84 -1.48
C THR A 123 6.83 3.54 -1.99
N ILE A 124 6.86 4.05 -3.24
CA ILE A 124 5.70 4.71 -3.84
C ILE A 124 4.49 3.77 -3.94
N ALA A 125 4.69 2.51 -4.34
CA ALA A 125 3.60 1.54 -4.45
C ALA A 125 2.99 1.19 -3.07
N HIS A 126 3.82 0.92 -2.05
CA HIS A 126 3.31 0.64 -0.70
C HIS A 126 2.64 1.86 -0.08
N LEU A 127 3.16 3.06 -0.33
CA LEU A 127 2.56 4.32 0.11
C LEU A 127 1.21 4.56 -0.58
N ALA A 128 1.09 4.28 -1.88
CA ALA A 128 -0.17 4.36 -2.61
C ALA A 128 -1.23 3.41 -2.03
N ALA A 129 -0.85 2.16 -1.74
CA ALA A 129 -1.73 1.19 -1.09
C ALA A 129 -2.17 1.68 0.31
N CYS A 130 -1.23 2.24 1.09
CA CYS A 130 -1.55 2.82 2.39
C CYS A 130 -2.48 4.02 2.28
N TRP A 131 -2.28 4.89 1.27
CA TRP A 131 -3.10 6.08 1.02
C TRP A 131 -4.54 5.73 0.69
N LEU A 132 -4.75 4.76 -0.20
CA LEU A 132 -6.09 4.27 -0.56
C LEU A 132 -6.86 3.68 0.64
N ARG A 133 -6.15 3.25 1.69
CA ARG A 133 -6.71 2.72 2.95
C ARG A 133 -6.36 3.57 4.16
N GLN A 134 -6.17 4.87 3.97
CA GLN A 134 -5.60 5.76 4.98
C GLN A 134 -6.27 5.68 6.36
N GLU A 135 -7.59 5.49 6.43
CA GLU A 135 -8.31 5.44 7.71
C GLU A 135 -7.96 4.20 8.54
N GLU A 136 -7.82 3.06 7.86
CA GLU A 136 -7.42 1.81 8.48
C GLU A 136 -5.95 1.87 8.89
N ILE A 137 -5.08 2.34 7.99
CA ILE A 137 -3.65 2.50 8.26
C ILE A 137 -3.41 3.49 9.40
N ASP A 138 -4.12 4.61 9.45
CA ASP A 138 -4.05 5.58 10.55
C ASP A 138 -4.40 4.94 11.90
N ARG A 139 -5.35 4.00 11.93
CA ARG A 139 -5.72 3.29 13.16
C ARG A 139 -4.60 2.37 13.64
N PHE A 140 -3.98 1.62 12.73
CA PHE A 140 -2.88 0.71 13.07
C PHE A 140 -1.58 1.46 13.40
N ALA A 141 -1.23 2.50 12.64
CA ALA A 141 -0.01 3.29 12.84
C ALA A 141 0.00 4.12 14.15
N ARG A 142 -1.16 4.27 14.81
CA ARG A 142 -1.29 4.92 16.13
C ARG A 142 -1.17 3.95 17.30
N ARG A 143 -1.16 2.64 17.07
CA ARG A 143 -1.01 1.67 18.15
C ARG A 143 0.39 1.81 18.74
N PRO A 144 0.55 1.95 20.08
CA PRO A 144 1.87 1.87 20.68
C PRO A 144 2.43 0.48 20.42
N ALA A 145 3.72 0.39 20.11
CA ALA A 145 4.44 -0.88 20.02
C ALA A 145 4.13 -1.67 21.28
N LEU A 146 3.59 -2.89 21.12
CA LEU A 146 3.41 -3.80 22.24
C LEU A 146 4.82 -4.06 22.78
N THR A 147 5.18 -3.34 23.84
CA THR A 147 6.45 -3.53 24.51
C THR A 147 6.33 -4.88 25.18
N GLY A 148 6.93 -5.89 24.55
CA GLY A 148 6.92 -7.26 25.04
C GLY A 148 7.32 -7.29 26.52
N SER A 149 6.44 -7.88 27.33
CA SER A 149 6.72 -8.32 28.70
C SER A 149 7.54 -9.60 28.68
#